data_AF-A0AAF0EPK0-F1
#
_entry.id   AF-A0AAF0EPK0-F1
#
_cell.length_a   1.000
_cell.length_b   1.000
_cell.length_c   1.000
_cell.angle_alpha   90.00
_cell.angle_beta   90.00
_cell.angle_gamma   90.00
#
_symmetry.space_group_name_H-M   'P 1'
#
loop_
_entity.id
_entity.type
_entity.pdbx_description
1 polymer ?
#
loop_
_entity_poly.entity_id
_entity_poly.type
_entity_poly.pdbx_seq_one_letter_code
_entity_poly.pdbx_strand_id
1 'polypeptide(L)'
;MPILQRRKHGLPLGGQPTTIFEIIQSATSLSSDISKMDIVKDITVQLEPAQHPVQHAAEEVDVLAFTTPVFASPDIWANISSISQHRDLTNFISAHEGQHVLRSALMYSAPDGTRHELAYEASHRHFHHILPEASVAIRRLAKPSFKSAISYTIERDTRDNSFITMVGSYFKSVLEYAGLGGDTSYIKSETQASLSNTFAEHWLHAFTNMGQLMQVQPRTFVPLTPDAPVGLSSFHELLQPSASMGVGLLFQQGPVRLELNFGLPLCVRAGDGSRKGLQFGIGLEFL
;
A
#
# COMPACT_ATOMS: atom_id res chain seq x y z
N MET A 1 -41.69 -21.72 -34.45
CA MET A 1 -40.48 -20.91 -34.68
C MET A 1 -40.85 -19.43 -34.77
N PRO A 2 -40.43 -18.61 -33.80
CA PRO A 2 -40.19 -17.19 -34.03
C PRO A 2 -38.68 -16.91 -33.91
N ILE A 3 -38.21 -16.09 -34.82
CA ILE A 3 -36.83 -15.69 -35.03
C ILE A 3 -36.40 -14.79 -33.87
N LEU A 4 -35.37 -15.21 -33.11
CA LEU A 4 -34.64 -14.36 -32.17
C LEU A 4 -33.95 -13.25 -32.98
N GLN A 5 -34.60 -12.09 -33.04
CA GLN A 5 -34.04 -10.88 -33.63
C GLN A 5 -32.90 -10.39 -32.72
N ARG A 6 -31.67 -10.80 -33.02
CA ARG A 6 -30.45 -10.39 -32.32
C ARG A 6 -30.30 -8.87 -32.49
N ARG A 7 -30.76 -8.08 -31.51
CA ARG A 7 -30.43 -6.65 -31.44
C ARG A 7 -28.91 -6.52 -31.35
N LYS A 8 -28.29 -6.06 -32.43
CA LYS A 8 -26.88 -5.64 -32.44
C LYS A 8 -26.75 -4.45 -31.50
N HIS A 9 -26.31 -4.70 -30.28
CA HIS A 9 -25.81 -3.65 -29.41
C HIS A 9 -24.37 -3.37 -29.83
N GLY A 10 -24.06 -2.09 -30.04
CA GLY A 10 -22.80 -1.63 -30.60
C GLY A 10 -21.63 -1.87 -29.65
N LEU A 11 -21.15 -3.10 -29.59
CA LEU A 11 -19.78 -3.37 -29.19
C LEU A 11 -18.87 -2.74 -30.25
N PRO A 12 -17.84 -1.99 -29.85
CA PRO A 12 -16.88 -1.43 -30.80
C PRO A 12 -16.28 -2.58 -31.61
N LEU A 13 -16.28 -2.44 -32.93
CA LEU A 13 -15.65 -3.41 -33.81
C LEU A 13 -14.16 -3.47 -33.46
N GLY A 14 -13.58 -4.68 -33.48
CA GLY A 14 -12.16 -4.87 -33.16
C GLY A 14 -11.27 -3.93 -33.95
N GLY A 15 -10.46 -3.14 -33.25
CA GLY A 15 -9.52 -2.18 -33.84
C GLY A 15 -9.92 -0.70 -33.76
N GLN A 16 -11.07 -0.33 -33.19
CA GLN A 16 -11.40 1.07 -32.92
C GLN A 16 -10.94 1.52 -31.52
N PRO A 17 -10.48 2.78 -31.35
CA PRO A 17 -10.11 3.31 -30.04
C PRO A 17 -11.36 3.38 -29.16
N THR A 18 -11.31 2.66 -28.03
CA THR A 18 -12.39 2.59 -27.05
C THR A 18 -12.23 3.71 -26.04
N THR A 19 -13.25 4.56 -25.91
CA THR A 19 -13.22 5.63 -24.90
C THR A 19 -13.69 5.10 -23.54
N ILE A 20 -13.18 5.68 -22.44
CA ILE A 20 -13.58 5.30 -21.06
C ILE A 20 -15.11 5.39 -20.88
N PHE A 21 -15.75 6.35 -21.54
CA PHE A 21 -17.20 6.52 -21.50
C PHE A 21 -17.93 5.31 -22.11
N GLU A 22 -17.47 4.80 -23.25
CA GLU A 22 -18.06 3.61 -23.91
C GLU A 22 -17.82 2.32 -23.13
N ILE A 23 -16.68 2.22 -22.43
CA ILE A 23 -16.38 1.10 -21.53
C ILE A 23 -17.34 1.11 -20.33
N ILE A 24 -17.57 2.28 -19.73
CA ILE A 24 -18.50 2.43 -18.59
C ILE A 24 -19.94 2.14 -19.03
N GLN A 25 -20.34 2.60 -20.21
CA GLN A 25 -21.68 2.33 -20.77
C GLN A 25 -21.87 0.85 -21.11
N SER A 26 -20.82 0.19 -21.60
CA SER A 26 -20.83 -1.25 -21.88
C SER A 26 -20.89 -2.06 -20.59
N ALA A 27 -20.10 -1.70 -19.57
CA ALA A 27 -20.06 -2.37 -18.28
C ALA A 27 -21.40 -2.23 -17.51
N THR A 28 -22.03 -1.06 -17.57
CA THR A 28 -23.35 -0.83 -16.95
C THR A 28 -24.47 -1.58 -17.67
N SER A 29 -24.43 -1.68 -19.01
CA SER A 29 -25.39 -2.50 -19.74
C SER A 29 -25.21 -4.01 -19.48
N LEU A 30 -23.96 -4.48 -19.42
CA LEU A 30 -23.63 -5.87 -19.09
C LEU A 30 -24.04 -6.23 -17.65
N SER A 31 -23.81 -5.33 -16.69
CA SER A 31 -24.25 -5.51 -15.31
C SER A 31 -25.78 -5.57 -15.19
N SER A 32 -26.50 -4.78 -15.98
CA SER A 32 -27.97 -4.81 -16.00
C SER A 32 -28.51 -6.12 -16.60
N ASP A 33 -27.85 -6.67 -17.62
CA ASP A 33 -28.25 -7.94 -18.23
C ASP A 33 -27.88 -9.15 -17.36
N ILE A 34 -26.72 -9.14 -16.69
CA ILE A 34 -26.33 -10.18 -15.72
C ILE A 34 -27.29 -10.21 -14.54
N SER A 35 -27.76 -9.05 -14.07
CA SER A 35 -28.75 -8.97 -12.97
C SER A 35 -30.13 -9.55 -13.30
N LYS A 36 -30.43 -9.76 -14.60
CA LYS A 36 -31.69 -10.36 -15.08
C LYS A 36 -31.58 -11.84 -15.41
N MET A 37 -30.38 -12.43 -15.33
CA MET A 37 -30.16 -13.85 -15.60
C MET A 37 -30.05 -14.61 -14.28
N ASP A 38 -31.09 -15.37 -13.95
CA ASP A 38 -31.24 -16.21 -12.74
C ASP A 38 -30.31 -17.46 -12.74
N ILE A 39 -29.14 -17.36 -13.37
CA ILE A 39 -28.18 -18.45 -13.62
C ILE A 39 -26.90 -18.31 -12.77
N VAL A 40 -26.70 -17.20 -12.05
CA VAL A 40 -25.47 -16.97 -11.26
C VAL A 40 -25.67 -17.35 -9.79
N LYS A 41 -25.96 -18.63 -9.53
CA LYS A 41 -25.83 -19.20 -8.17
C LYS A 41 -24.53 -19.96 -7.94
N ASP A 42 -23.80 -20.34 -9.00
CA ASP A 42 -22.64 -21.25 -8.86
C ASP A 42 -21.40 -20.85 -9.67
N ILE A 43 -21.18 -19.57 -9.97
CA ILE A 43 -19.90 -19.15 -10.58
C ILE A 43 -18.89 -18.90 -9.46
N THR A 44 -18.13 -19.94 -9.09
CA THR A 44 -16.92 -19.80 -8.29
C THR A 44 -15.84 -19.15 -9.17
N VAL A 45 -15.53 -17.88 -8.89
CA VAL A 45 -14.40 -17.19 -9.53
C VAL A 45 -13.12 -17.71 -8.88
N GLN A 46 -12.51 -18.74 -9.48
CA GLN A 46 -11.13 -19.12 -9.17
C GLN A 46 -10.19 -18.25 -9.99
N LEU A 47 -9.43 -17.39 -9.30
CA LEU A 47 -8.33 -16.65 -9.90
C LEU A 47 -7.15 -17.61 -10.06
N GLU A 48 -6.94 -18.10 -11.28
CA GLU A 48 -5.72 -18.81 -11.65
C GLU A 48 -4.59 -17.79 -11.87
N PRO A 49 -3.37 -17.99 -11.32
CA PRO A 49 -2.22 -17.17 -11.66
C PRO A 49 -1.93 -17.29 -13.16
N ALA A 50 -1.62 -16.16 -13.80
CA ALA A 50 -1.39 -16.11 -15.24
C ALA A 50 -0.22 -17.04 -15.65
N GLN A 51 -0.52 -18.10 -16.41
CA GLN A 51 0.47 -19.06 -16.91
C GLN A 51 1.23 -18.55 -18.16
N HIS A 52 0.85 -17.38 -18.68
CA HIS A 52 1.53 -16.72 -19.79
C HIS A 52 1.73 -15.23 -19.46
N PRO A 53 2.97 -14.70 -19.57
CA PRO A 53 3.22 -13.29 -19.40
C PRO A 53 2.58 -12.55 -20.57
N VAL A 54 1.40 -11.99 -20.33
CA VAL A 54 0.85 -10.99 -21.25
C VAL A 54 1.81 -9.80 -21.22
N GLN A 55 2.14 -9.33 -22.41
CA GLN A 55 3.21 -8.40 -22.77
C GLN A 55 2.99 -6.97 -22.22
N HIS A 56 2.81 -6.82 -20.91
CA HIS A 56 2.95 -5.55 -20.20
C HIS A 56 4.40 -5.46 -19.70
N ALA A 57 5.33 -5.15 -20.61
CA ALA A 57 6.76 -5.01 -20.33
C ALA A 57 7.11 -3.83 -19.40
N ALA A 58 6.12 -3.17 -18.80
CA ALA A 58 6.30 -1.94 -18.03
C ALA A 58 6.50 -2.19 -16.53
N GLU A 59 5.97 -3.31 -16.00
CA GLU A 59 6.13 -3.66 -14.59
C GLU A 59 6.38 -5.17 -14.43
N GLU A 60 7.55 -5.52 -13.91
CA GLU A 60 7.96 -6.89 -13.62
C GLU A 60 8.35 -6.96 -12.14
N VAL A 61 7.81 -7.95 -11.43
CA VAL A 61 8.11 -8.18 -10.00
C VAL A 61 8.38 -9.65 -9.78
N ASP A 62 9.64 -9.98 -9.50
CA ASP A 62 10.05 -11.31 -9.08
C ASP A 62 10.17 -11.36 -7.56
N VAL A 63 9.54 -12.36 -6.95
CA VAL A 63 9.59 -12.60 -5.50
C VAL A 63 10.03 -14.02 -5.24
N LEU A 64 11.16 -14.17 -4.55
CA LEU A 64 11.61 -15.42 -3.98
C LEU A 64 11.51 -15.32 -2.46
N ALA A 65 10.71 -16.15 -1.82
CA ALA A 65 10.53 -16.13 -0.38
C ALA A 65 10.68 -17.54 0.22
N PHE A 66 11.46 -17.63 1.29
CA PHE A 66 11.63 -18.81 2.10
C PHE A 66 11.11 -18.50 3.50
N THR A 67 10.16 -19.32 3.96
CA THR A 67 9.59 -19.21 5.30
C THR A 67 9.86 -20.50 6.05
N THR A 68 10.35 -20.40 7.29
CA THR A 68 10.59 -21.56 8.15
C THR A 68 10.10 -21.27 9.57
N PRO A 69 9.43 -22.23 10.24
CA PRO A 69 9.22 -22.12 11.67
C PRO A 69 10.57 -22.12 12.40
N VAL A 70 10.66 -21.35 13.49
CA VAL A 70 11.86 -21.30 14.34
C VAL A 70 11.61 -22.16 15.57
N PHE A 71 12.60 -22.97 15.96
CA PHE A 71 12.51 -23.91 17.09
C PHE A 71 11.34 -24.90 17.01
N ALA A 72 10.85 -25.21 15.81
CA ALA A 72 9.65 -26.03 15.59
C ALA A 72 8.38 -25.50 16.32
N SER A 73 8.37 -24.21 16.66
CA SER A 73 7.19 -23.55 17.20
C SER A 73 6.33 -22.97 16.06
N PRO A 74 5.00 -23.12 16.10
CA PRO A 74 4.11 -22.51 15.11
C PRO A 74 3.97 -20.99 15.33
N ASP A 75 4.27 -20.52 16.54
CA ASP A 75 4.09 -19.11 16.94
C ASP A 75 5.25 -18.23 16.50
N ILE A 76 6.42 -18.80 16.19
CA ILE A 76 7.60 -18.07 15.73
C ILE A 76 8.03 -18.63 14.38
N TRP A 77 8.12 -17.76 13.38
CA TRP A 77 8.64 -18.13 12.07
C TRP A 77 9.57 -17.05 11.52
N ALA A 78 10.53 -17.47 10.72
CA ALA A 78 11.44 -16.60 10.01
C ALA A 78 11.09 -16.60 8.52
N ASN A 79 11.17 -15.43 7.90
CA ASN A 79 11.03 -15.24 6.46
C ASN A 79 12.31 -14.60 5.92
N ILE A 80 12.82 -15.15 4.82
CA ILE A 80 13.87 -14.51 4.02
C ILE A 80 13.30 -14.36 2.62
N SER A 81 13.22 -13.13 2.12
CA SER A 81 12.69 -12.82 0.81
C SER A 81 13.65 -11.95 0.01
N SER A 82 13.72 -12.24 -1.29
CA SER A 82 14.38 -11.42 -2.30
C SER A 82 13.32 -10.96 -3.28
N ILE A 83 13.23 -9.66 -3.49
CA ILE A 83 12.26 -9.02 -4.39
C ILE A 83 13.05 -8.24 -5.43
N SER A 84 12.77 -8.45 -6.71
CA SER A 84 13.30 -7.65 -7.82
C SER A 84 12.12 -7.01 -8.52
N GLN A 85 12.04 -5.69 -8.53
CA GLN A 85 10.96 -4.95 -9.17
C GLN A 85 11.48 -3.92 -10.17
N HIS A 86 10.77 -3.81 -11.29
CA HIS A 86 10.87 -2.70 -12.22
C HIS A 86 9.50 -2.02 -12.31
N ARG A 87 9.47 -0.70 -12.14
CA ARG A 87 8.24 0.10 -12.12
C ARG A 87 8.33 1.26 -13.08
N ASP A 88 7.28 1.46 -13.88
CA ASP A 88 7.11 2.65 -14.70
C ASP A 88 6.44 3.75 -13.88
N LEU A 89 7.20 4.78 -13.52
CA LEU A 89 6.71 5.95 -12.79
C LEU A 89 6.58 7.19 -13.69
N THR A 90 6.45 6.99 -15.01
CA THR A 90 6.36 8.07 -16.01
C THR A 90 5.28 9.11 -15.67
N ASN A 91 4.13 8.66 -15.18
CA ASN A 91 3.00 9.54 -14.84
C ASN A 91 3.24 10.42 -13.60
N PHE A 92 4.16 10.04 -12.71
CA PHE A 92 4.38 10.73 -11.43
C PHE A 92 5.70 11.50 -11.39
N ILE A 93 6.77 10.89 -11.88
CA ILE A 93 8.13 11.44 -11.83
C ILE A 93 8.85 11.40 -13.18
N SER A 94 8.15 10.98 -14.25
CA SER A 94 8.70 10.94 -15.62
C SER A 94 9.98 10.10 -15.74
N ALA A 95 10.06 9.00 -14.98
CA ALA A 95 11.20 8.10 -14.92
C ALA A 95 10.79 6.66 -14.59
N HIS A 96 11.68 5.70 -14.85
CA HIS A 96 11.52 4.30 -14.45
C HIS A 96 12.37 4.00 -13.21
N GLU A 97 11.86 3.14 -12.33
CA GLU A 97 12.53 2.71 -11.09
C GLU A 97 12.87 1.23 -11.17
N GLY A 98 14.13 0.89 -10.94
CA GLY A 98 14.59 -0.48 -10.74
C GLY A 98 15.03 -0.67 -9.30
N GLN A 99 14.48 -1.66 -8.62
CA GLN A 99 14.74 -1.90 -7.21
C GLN A 99 14.91 -3.40 -6.92
N HIS A 100 15.97 -3.73 -6.19
CA HIS A 100 16.21 -5.07 -5.66
C HIS A 100 16.24 -4.99 -4.14
N VAL A 101 15.49 -5.86 -3.47
CA VAL A 101 15.31 -5.86 -2.02
C VAL A 101 15.64 -7.24 -1.51
N LEU A 102 16.47 -7.31 -0.48
CA LEU A 102 16.66 -8.48 0.35
C LEU A 102 16.07 -8.15 1.73
N ARG A 103 15.12 -8.95 2.19
CA ARG A 103 14.43 -8.78 3.46
C ARG A 103 14.54 -10.06 4.29
N SER A 104 14.94 -9.92 5.54
CA SER A 104 14.92 -11.00 6.52
C SER A 104 14.07 -10.59 7.70
N ALA A 105 12.99 -11.31 7.97
CA ALA A 105 12.02 -11.00 9.02
C ALA A 105 11.90 -12.16 10.00
N LEU A 106 11.87 -11.84 11.29
CA LEU A 106 11.46 -12.73 12.36
C LEU A 106 10.06 -12.32 12.81
N MET A 107 9.13 -13.26 12.78
CA MET A 107 7.73 -13.04 13.10
C MET A 107 7.37 -13.85 14.35
N TYR A 108 6.61 -13.24 15.25
CA TYR A 108 6.11 -13.85 16.47
C TYR A 108 4.62 -13.52 16.61
N SER A 109 3.80 -14.55 16.76
CA SER A 109 2.39 -14.41 17.11
C SER A 109 2.21 -14.65 18.61
N ALA A 110 1.84 -13.59 19.33
CA ALA A 110 1.51 -13.69 20.74
C ALA A 110 0.14 -14.38 20.95
N PRO A 111 -0.08 -15.01 22.12
CA PRO A 111 -1.33 -15.73 22.41
C PRO A 111 -2.60 -14.85 22.42
N ASP A 112 -2.44 -13.53 22.54
CA ASP A 112 -3.53 -12.54 22.51
C ASP A 112 -3.94 -12.12 21.08
N GLY A 113 -3.33 -12.73 20.06
CA GLY A 113 -3.57 -12.46 18.64
C GLY A 113 -2.72 -11.31 18.08
N THR A 114 -1.84 -10.71 18.89
CA THR A 114 -0.92 -9.67 18.41
C THR A 114 0.27 -10.30 17.69
N ARG A 115 0.56 -9.80 16.50
CA ARG A 115 1.70 -10.21 15.68
C ARG A 115 2.79 -9.16 15.78
N HIS A 116 4.00 -9.64 16.01
CA HIS A 116 5.22 -8.85 16.06
C HIS A 116 6.11 -9.30 14.90
N GLU A 117 6.59 -8.36 14.10
CA GLU A 117 7.55 -8.62 13.03
C GLU A 117 8.76 -7.71 13.25
N LEU A 118 9.93 -8.32 13.40
CA LEU A 118 11.21 -7.61 13.37
C LEU A 118 11.91 -7.98 12.07
N ALA A 119 12.08 -7.02 11.18
CA ALA A 119 12.72 -7.24 9.89
C ALA A 119 13.93 -6.36 9.67
N TYR A 120 14.89 -6.91 8.95
CA TYR A 120 16.01 -6.19 8.38
C TYR A 120 15.87 -6.20 6.87
N GLU A 121 16.03 -5.04 6.25
CA GLU A 121 15.89 -4.83 4.82
C GLU A 121 17.16 -4.17 4.27
N ALA A 122 17.71 -4.76 3.22
CA ALA A 122 18.75 -4.19 2.38
C ALA A 122 18.18 -4.01 0.97
N SER A 123 18.05 -2.77 0.52
CA SER A 123 17.50 -2.48 -0.82
C SER A 123 18.45 -1.62 -1.64
N HIS A 124 18.68 -2.02 -2.88
CA HIS A 124 19.37 -1.25 -3.89
C HIS A 124 18.35 -0.70 -4.88
N ARG A 125 18.33 0.62 -5.05
CA ARG A 125 17.40 1.32 -5.94
C ARG A 125 18.16 2.20 -6.92
N HIS A 126 17.70 2.27 -8.17
CA HIS A 126 18.18 3.23 -9.15
C HIS A 126 17.06 3.71 -10.07
N PHE A 127 17.15 4.97 -10.52
CA PHE A 127 16.28 5.50 -11.55
C PHE A 127 16.95 5.39 -12.91
N HIS A 128 16.19 4.97 -13.92
CA HIS A 128 16.65 4.79 -15.30
C HIS A 128 15.56 5.29 -16.27
N HIS A 129 15.87 5.39 -17.56
CA HIS A 129 14.95 5.91 -18.59
C HIS A 129 14.21 7.19 -18.17
N ILE A 130 14.99 8.24 -17.86
CA ILE A 130 14.46 9.54 -17.42
C ILE A 130 14.06 10.36 -18.65
N LEU A 131 12.79 10.74 -18.72
CA LEU A 131 12.25 11.50 -19.85
C LEU A 131 12.80 12.94 -19.90
N PRO A 132 12.79 13.61 -21.07
CA PRO A 132 13.20 15.00 -21.21
C PRO A 132 12.46 15.97 -20.26
N GLU A 133 11.19 15.70 -19.99
CA GLU A 133 10.29 16.50 -19.17
C GLU A 133 10.56 16.37 -17.66
N ALA A 134 11.38 15.39 -17.25
CA ALA A 134 11.68 15.16 -15.84
C ALA A 134 12.40 16.35 -15.20
N SER A 135 11.95 16.70 -13.98
CA SER A 135 12.47 17.83 -13.23
C SER A 135 13.96 17.68 -12.88
N VAL A 136 14.63 18.82 -12.63
CA VAL A 136 16.04 18.84 -12.20
C VAL A 136 16.25 18.06 -10.89
N ALA A 137 15.24 18.01 -10.01
CA ALA A 137 15.32 17.25 -8.76
C ALA A 137 15.42 15.74 -9.02
N ILE A 138 14.59 15.19 -9.91
CA ILE A 138 14.66 13.76 -10.28
C ILE A 138 15.99 13.41 -10.93
N ARG A 139 16.50 14.29 -11.81
CA ARG A 139 17.83 14.11 -12.43
C ARG A 139 18.97 14.12 -11.40
N ARG A 140 18.85 14.87 -10.31
CA ARG A 140 19.83 14.86 -9.21
C ARG A 140 19.74 13.59 -8.35
N LEU A 141 18.55 13.02 -8.23
CA LEU A 141 18.28 11.76 -7.52
C LEU A 141 18.57 10.51 -8.36
N ALA A 142 18.87 10.67 -9.65
CA ALA A 142 19.23 9.60 -10.59
C ALA A 142 20.63 9.01 -10.34
N LYS A 143 20.89 8.65 -9.08
CA LYS A 143 22.07 7.93 -8.64
C LYS A 143 21.58 6.63 -7.98
N PRO A 144 22.34 5.53 -8.13
CA PRO A 144 22.09 4.35 -7.32
C PRO A 144 22.08 4.71 -5.83
N SER A 145 21.12 4.18 -5.10
CA SER A 145 20.93 4.42 -3.68
C SER A 145 20.80 3.08 -2.97
N PHE A 146 21.60 2.89 -1.94
CA PHE A 146 21.51 1.74 -1.05
C PHE A 146 20.85 2.15 0.27
N LYS A 147 19.84 1.38 0.68
CA LYS A 147 19.17 1.51 1.97
C LYS A 147 19.41 0.25 2.77
N SER A 148 19.85 0.42 4.01
CA SER A 148 19.78 -0.62 5.02
C SER A 148 18.93 -0.14 6.19
N ALA A 149 17.91 -0.91 6.53
CA ALA A 149 16.91 -0.53 7.51
C ALA A 149 16.51 -1.70 8.41
N ILE A 150 16.24 -1.39 9.68
CA ILE A 150 15.52 -2.28 10.59
C ILE A 150 14.12 -1.73 10.74
N SER A 151 13.12 -2.59 10.55
CA SER A 151 11.71 -2.27 10.80
C SER A 151 11.16 -3.17 11.88
N TYR A 152 10.40 -2.59 12.81
CA TYR A 152 9.59 -3.30 13.78
C TYR A 152 8.13 -3.00 13.52
N THR A 153 7.33 -4.04 13.32
CA THR A 153 5.90 -3.96 13.07
C THR A 153 5.16 -4.69 14.19
N ILE A 154 4.16 -4.02 14.74
CA ILE A 154 3.17 -4.63 15.63
C ILE A 154 1.81 -4.52 14.96
N GLU A 155 1.11 -5.65 14.88
CA GLU A 155 -0.20 -5.74 14.25
C GLU A 155 -1.15 -6.50 15.18
N ARG A 156 -2.34 -5.96 15.39
CA ARG A 156 -3.41 -6.62 16.10
C ARG A 156 -4.68 -6.47 15.29
N ASP A 157 -5.15 -7.60 14.79
CA ASP A 157 -6.39 -7.68 14.04
C ASP A 157 -7.42 -8.50 14.83
N THR A 158 -8.50 -7.85 15.25
CA THR A 158 -9.64 -8.49 15.92
C THR A 158 -10.89 -8.47 15.06
N ARG A 159 -10.75 -8.08 13.79
CA ARG A 159 -11.85 -8.02 12.84
C ARG A 159 -12.37 -9.42 12.54
N ASP A 160 -13.67 -9.50 12.34
CA ASP A 160 -14.36 -10.72 11.94
C ASP A 160 -13.84 -11.27 10.60
N ASN A 161 -13.51 -10.38 9.67
CA ASN A 161 -12.88 -10.72 8.41
C ASN A 161 -11.92 -9.60 7.97
N SER A 162 -10.70 -10.01 7.61
CA SER A 162 -9.63 -9.11 7.16
C SER A 162 -10.00 -8.35 5.88
N PHE A 163 -10.73 -8.99 4.97
CA PHE A 163 -11.19 -8.37 3.71
C PHE A 163 -12.53 -7.65 3.89
N ILE A 164 -13.44 -8.30 4.62
CA ILE A 164 -14.82 -7.86 4.81
C ILE A 164 -15.00 -7.44 6.26
N THR A 165 -14.37 -6.34 6.65
CA THR A 165 -14.47 -5.88 8.03
C THR A 165 -15.87 -5.36 8.32
N MET A 166 -16.71 -6.16 8.99
CA MET A 166 -18.02 -5.70 9.45
C MET A 166 -17.99 -5.28 10.91
N VAL A 167 -17.23 -6.01 11.74
CA VAL A 167 -17.12 -5.74 13.17
C VAL A 167 -15.71 -6.06 13.66
N GLY A 168 -15.17 -5.16 14.49
CA GLY A 168 -13.91 -5.38 15.21
C GLY A 168 -12.95 -4.21 15.06
N SER A 169 -11.75 -4.38 15.60
CA SER A 169 -10.69 -3.36 15.53
C SER A 169 -9.44 -3.87 14.84
N TYR A 170 -8.81 -2.97 14.11
CA TYR A 170 -7.52 -3.16 13.48
C TYR A 170 -6.54 -2.14 14.05
N PHE A 171 -5.35 -2.60 14.39
CA PHE A 171 -4.25 -1.74 14.80
C PHE A 171 -2.96 -2.24 14.16
N LYS A 172 -2.24 -1.34 13.51
CA LYS A 172 -0.92 -1.61 12.94
C LYS A 172 -0.01 -0.43 13.23
N SER A 173 1.17 -0.70 13.76
CA SER A 173 2.22 0.30 13.91
C SER A 173 3.53 -0.24 13.38
N VAL A 174 4.20 0.57 12.57
CA VAL A 174 5.46 0.28 11.90
C VAL A 174 6.46 1.34 12.28
N LEU A 175 7.57 0.94 12.90
CA LEU A 175 8.72 1.77 13.19
C LEU A 175 9.87 1.30 12.32
N GLU A 176 10.41 2.16 11.47
CA GLU A 176 11.54 1.87 10.60
C GLU A 176 12.69 2.83 10.89
N TYR A 177 13.88 2.27 11.08
CA TYR A 177 15.12 3.00 11.18
C TYR A 177 16.05 2.60 10.04
N ALA A 178 16.34 3.55 9.16
CA ALA A 178 17.35 3.44 8.12
C ALA A 178 18.62 4.20 8.53
N GLY A 179 19.79 3.65 8.25
CA GLY A 179 21.07 4.29 8.59
C GLY A 179 22.15 3.36 9.15
N LEU A 180 21.93 2.05 9.09
CA LEU A 180 22.93 1.03 9.50
C LEU A 180 24.05 0.84 8.45
N GLY A 181 23.99 1.60 7.36
CA GLY A 181 24.85 1.51 6.19
C GLY A 181 24.13 2.02 4.93
N GLY A 182 24.90 2.40 3.91
CA GLY A 182 24.38 3.00 2.68
C GLY A 182 24.17 4.51 2.77
N ASP A 183 23.42 5.04 1.81
CA ASP A 183 23.29 6.48 1.57
C ASP A 183 22.01 7.07 2.19
N THR A 184 21.15 6.21 2.73
CA THR A 184 19.83 6.58 3.25
C THR A 184 19.81 6.46 4.76
N SER A 185 19.35 7.52 5.44
CA SER A 185 19.30 7.57 6.89
C SER A 185 18.08 8.37 7.37
N TYR A 186 17.17 7.70 8.07
CA TYR A 186 15.92 8.28 8.60
C TYR A 186 15.32 7.41 9.71
N ILE A 187 14.42 8.01 10.49
CA ILE A 187 13.48 7.30 11.35
C ILE A 187 12.07 7.58 10.83
N LYS A 188 11.29 6.53 10.61
CA LYS A 188 9.92 6.59 10.14
C LYS A 188 9.02 5.86 11.12
N SER A 189 7.89 6.44 11.49
CA SER A 189 6.86 5.80 12.30
C SER A 189 5.53 5.98 11.60
N GLU A 190 4.80 4.89 11.41
CA GLU A 190 3.46 4.87 10.84
C GLU A 190 2.55 4.08 11.77
N THR A 191 1.40 4.64 12.10
CA THR A 191 0.40 4.00 12.96
C THR A 191 -0.96 4.17 12.32
N GLN A 192 -1.63 3.04 12.11
CA GLN A 192 -2.98 2.95 11.58
C GLN A 192 -3.84 2.24 12.62
N ALA A 193 -5.02 2.80 12.88
CA ALA A 193 -6.00 2.22 13.76
C ALA A 193 -7.39 2.37 13.14
N SER A 194 -8.18 1.30 13.15
CA SER A 194 -9.56 1.31 12.68
C SER A 194 -10.46 0.54 13.62
N LEU A 195 -11.69 1.02 13.76
CA LEU A 195 -12.73 0.37 14.54
C LEU A 195 -13.99 0.34 13.68
N SER A 196 -14.50 -0.84 13.40
CA SER A 196 -15.73 -1.04 12.62
C SER A 196 -16.81 -1.64 13.50
N ASN A 197 -18.03 -1.12 13.34
CA ASN A 197 -19.20 -1.66 14.00
C ASN A 197 -20.48 -1.41 13.17
N THR A 198 -21.47 -2.27 13.34
CA THR A 198 -22.79 -2.10 12.73
C THR A 198 -23.66 -1.18 13.58
N PHE A 199 -24.26 -0.16 12.98
CA PHE A 199 -25.27 0.69 13.62
C PHE A 199 -26.50 0.80 12.72
N ALA A 200 -27.68 0.46 13.25
CA ALA A 200 -28.97 0.57 12.56
C ALA A 200 -28.95 0.05 11.11
N GLU A 201 -28.46 -1.18 10.91
CA GLU A 201 -28.36 -1.87 9.61
C GLU A 201 -27.30 -1.30 8.63
N HIS A 202 -26.51 -0.32 9.05
CA HIS A 202 -25.41 0.24 8.26
C HIS A 202 -24.04 -0.07 8.90
N TRP A 203 -23.04 -0.32 8.05
CA TRP A 203 -21.66 -0.51 8.50
C TRP A 203 -20.97 0.84 8.65
N LEU A 204 -20.66 1.19 9.90
CA LEU A 204 -19.87 2.36 10.24
C LEU A 204 -18.46 1.91 10.61
N HIS A 205 -17.46 2.65 10.16
CA HIS A 205 -16.11 2.50 10.66
C HIS A 205 -15.53 3.85 11.05
N ALA A 206 -14.68 3.85 12.06
CA ALA A 206 -13.84 4.97 12.44
C ALA A 206 -12.39 4.58 12.14
N PHE A 207 -11.57 5.55 11.78
CA PHE A 207 -10.15 5.34 11.54
C PHE A 207 -9.32 6.49 12.08
N THR A 208 -8.07 6.18 12.41
CA THR A 208 -7.02 7.12 12.78
C THR A 208 -5.73 6.68 12.10
N ASN A 209 -5.12 7.61 11.37
CA ASN A 209 -3.82 7.43 10.75
C ASN A 209 -2.85 8.47 11.31
N MET A 210 -1.66 8.04 11.67
CA MET A 210 -0.58 8.89 12.15
C MET A 210 0.72 8.49 11.46
N GLY A 211 1.44 9.46 10.92
CA GLY A 211 2.70 9.27 10.23
C GLY A 211 3.72 10.28 10.71
N GLN A 212 4.96 9.84 10.81
CA GLN A 212 6.09 10.69 11.16
C GLN A 212 7.36 10.22 10.43
N LEU A 213 8.10 11.17 9.88
CA LEU A 213 9.38 10.94 9.22
C LEU A 213 10.39 11.96 9.70
N MET A 214 11.51 11.50 10.27
CA MET A 214 12.63 12.34 10.66
C MET A 214 13.85 11.94 9.84
N GLN A 215 14.45 12.90 9.13
CA GLN A 215 15.70 12.65 8.44
C GLN A 215 16.84 12.61 9.45
N VAL A 216 17.57 11.50 9.50
CA VAL A 216 18.74 11.37 10.37
C VAL A 216 19.94 11.76 9.53
N GLN A 217 20.60 12.88 9.85
CA GLN A 217 21.79 13.29 9.11
C GLN A 217 22.81 12.14 9.14
N PRO A 218 23.24 11.59 7.97
CA PRO A 218 24.38 10.68 7.97
C PRO A 218 25.57 11.46 8.55
N ARG A 219 26.36 10.81 9.42
CA ARG A 219 27.56 11.41 10.02
C ARG A 219 28.48 11.91 8.89
N THR A 220 28.33 13.15 8.47
CA THR A 220 29.42 13.86 7.81
C THR A 220 30.53 13.87 8.82
N PHE A 221 31.67 13.31 8.45
CA PHE A 221 32.92 13.38 9.19
C PHE A 221 33.40 14.84 9.19
N VAL A 222 32.64 15.72 9.82
CA VAL A 222 33.12 17.04 10.23
C VAL A 222 34.11 16.75 11.36
N PRO A 223 35.34 17.29 11.32
CA PRO A 223 36.29 17.12 12.42
C PRO A 223 35.57 17.53 13.71
N LEU A 224 35.60 16.66 14.71
CA LEU A 224 35.01 16.89 16.02
C LEU A 224 35.53 18.23 16.57
N THR A 225 34.77 19.30 16.40
CA THR A 225 34.79 20.37 17.39
C THR A 225 34.27 19.72 18.68
N PRO A 226 35.06 19.67 19.76
CA PRO A 226 34.71 18.94 20.99
C PRO A 226 33.41 19.39 21.68
N ASP A 227 32.81 20.49 21.20
CA ASP A 227 31.74 21.22 21.86
C ASP A 227 30.41 21.22 21.06
N ALA A 228 30.24 20.37 20.05
CA ALA A 228 28.94 20.20 19.41
C ALA A 228 28.10 19.18 20.20
N PRO A 229 27.19 19.59 21.11
CA PRO A 229 26.32 18.64 21.78
C PRO A 229 25.50 17.90 20.71
N VAL A 230 25.48 16.57 20.79
CA VAL A 230 24.45 15.77 20.12
C VAL A 230 23.14 16.10 20.85
N GLY A 231 22.57 17.25 20.49
CA GLY A 231 21.50 17.89 21.22
C GLY A 231 20.21 17.09 21.09
N LEU A 232 19.50 16.95 22.20
CA LEU A 232 18.12 16.48 22.26
C LEU A 232 17.17 17.25 21.32
N SER A 233 17.60 18.39 20.77
CA SER A 233 16.93 19.16 19.73
C SER A 233 16.74 18.41 18.41
N SER A 234 17.59 17.43 18.07
CA SER A 234 17.42 16.62 16.85
C SER A 234 16.18 15.74 16.88
N PHE A 235 15.65 15.40 18.07
CA PHE A 235 14.42 14.61 18.22
C PHE A 235 13.14 15.44 18.20
N HIS A 236 13.24 16.77 18.10
CA HIS A 236 12.07 17.65 18.04
C HIS A 236 11.17 17.32 16.83
N GLU A 237 11.76 16.86 15.73
CA GLU A 237 10.97 16.43 14.58
C GLU A 237 10.01 15.30 14.94
N LEU A 238 10.41 14.32 15.77
CA LEU A 238 9.53 13.22 16.21
C LEU A 238 8.30 13.70 17.00
N LEU A 239 8.35 14.91 17.57
CA LEU A 239 7.23 15.53 18.28
C LEU A 239 6.26 16.26 17.34
N GLN A 240 6.51 16.26 16.03
CA GLN A 240 5.66 16.88 15.01
C GLN A 240 5.02 15.86 14.06
N PRO A 241 4.29 14.84 14.56
CA PRO A 241 3.63 13.87 13.70
C PRO A 241 2.52 14.54 12.88
N SER A 242 2.22 13.95 11.73
CA SER A 242 1.01 14.22 10.96
C SER A 242 -0.03 13.15 11.32
N ALA A 243 -1.22 13.57 11.75
CA ALA A 243 -2.29 12.65 12.14
C ALA A 243 -3.64 13.11 11.58
N SER A 244 -4.46 12.14 11.22
CA SER A 244 -5.82 12.33 10.76
C SER A 244 -6.74 11.29 11.39
N MET A 245 -7.97 11.68 11.66
CA MET A 245 -9.04 10.75 12.05
C MET A 245 -10.24 10.92 11.13
N GLY A 246 -11.09 9.92 11.06
CA GLY A 246 -12.33 10.03 10.31
C GLY A 246 -13.33 8.97 10.68
N VAL A 247 -14.52 9.15 10.15
CA VAL A 247 -15.61 8.17 10.20
C VAL A 247 -16.08 7.93 8.79
N GLY A 248 -16.47 6.70 8.48
CA GLY A 248 -16.85 6.31 7.15
C GLY A 248 -17.98 5.29 7.13
N LEU A 249 -18.71 5.33 6.02
CA LEU A 249 -19.65 4.29 5.65
C LEU A 249 -18.94 3.33 4.72
N LEU A 250 -19.14 2.04 4.98
CA LEU A 250 -18.58 0.97 4.18
C LEU A 250 -19.71 0.29 3.41
N PHE A 251 -19.55 0.16 2.11
CA PHE A 251 -20.44 -0.60 1.25
C PHE A 251 -19.61 -1.60 0.46
N GLN A 252 -20.12 -2.82 0.32
CA GLN A 252 -19.40 -3.86 -0.41
C GLN A 252 -20.26 -4.43 -1.53
N GLN A 253 -19.64 -4.62 -2.69
CA GLN A 253 -20.25 -5.29 -3.83
C GLN A 253 -19.28 -6.36 -4.38
N GLY A 254 -19.44 -7.61 -3.91
CA GLY A 254 -18.55 -8.71 -4.27
C GLY A 254 -17.15 -8.51 -3.67
N PRO A 255 -16.06 -8.61 -4.47
CA PRO A 255 -14.70 -8.41 -3.98
C PRO A 255 -14.33 -6.92 -3.81
N VAL A 256 -15.14 -6.01 -4.34
CA VAL A 256 -14.85 -4.57 -4.32
C VAL A 256 -15.48 -3.94 -3.08
N ARG A 257 -14.66 -3.21 -2.33
CA ARG A 257 -15.08 -2.39 -1.19
C ARG A 257 -15.17 -0.93 -1.64
N LEU A 258 -16.26 -0.28 -1.24
CA LEU A 258 -16.55 1.13 -1.46
C LEU A 258 -16.58 1.81 -0.10
N GLU A 259 -15.81 2.87 0.06
CA GLU A 259 -15.75 3.64 1.29
C GLU A 259 -16.14 5.08 1.06
N LEU A 260 -17.04 5.58 1.89
CA LEU A 260 -17.35 7.00 1.97
C LEU A 260 -16.90 7.51 3.32
N ASN A 261 -15.74 8.15 3.34
CA ASN A 261 -15.03 8.58 4.54
C ASN A 261 -15.16 10.09 4.71
N PHE A 262 -15.53 10.55 5.89
CA PHE A 262 -15.35 11.93 6.31
C PHE A 262 -14.07 12.04 7.12
N GLY A 263 -13.01 12.56 6.50
CA GLY A 263 -11.67 12.68 7.08
C GLY A 263 -11.40 14.08 7.65
N LEU A 264 -10.81 14.11 8.84
CA LEU A 264 -10.36 15.30 9.55
C LEU A 264 -8.87 15.18 9.88
N PRO A 265 -8.00 16.00 9.27
CA PRO A 265 -6.60 16.11 9.69
C PRO A 265 -6.55 16.84 11.04
N LEU A 266 -5.93 16.18 12.02
CA LEU A 266 -5.77 16.66 13.39
C LEU A 266 -4.51 17.51 13.52
N CYS A 267 -3.40 16.97 13.03
CA CYS A 267 -2.12 17.66 12.96
C CYS A 267 -1.48 17.37 11.60
N VAL A 268 -0.86 18.40 11.02
CA VAL A 268 -0.27 18.33 9.68
C VAL A 268 1.06 19.05 9.76
N ARG A 269 2.13 18.38 9.36
CA ARG A 269 3.45 18.98 9.30
C ARG A 269 3.51 20.02 8.16
N ALA A 270 4.32 21.05 8.34
CA ALA A 270 4.55 22.04 7.30
C ALA A 270 5.13 21.37 6.03
N GLY A 271 4.42 21.49 4.91
CA GLY A 271 4.78 20.85 3.64
C GLY A 271 3.93 19.62 3.29
N ASP A 272 3.22 19.04 4.26
CA ASP A 272 2.32 17.92 4.00
C ASP A 272 1.01 18.42 3.36
N GLY A 273 0.54 17.69 2.37
CA GLY A 273 -0.80 17.88 1.82
C GLY A 273 -1.85 17.43 2.83
N SER A 274 -2.90 18.23 3.03
CA SER A 274 -4.05 17.81 3.85
C SER A 274 -5.36 18.08 3.12
N ARG A 275 -6.32 17.16 3.29
CA ARG A 275 -7.65 17.27 2.69
C ARG A 275 -8.70 16.99 3.76
N LYS A 276 -9.50 18.00 4.08
CA LYS A 276 -10.66 17.87 4.97
C LYS A 276 -11.90 17.48 4.16
N GLY A 277 -12.80 16.73 4.78
CA GLY A 277 -14.14 16.50 4.26
C GLY A 277 -14.34 15.11 3.67
N LEU A 278 -15.30 15.00 2.74
CA LEU A 278 -15.71 13.73 2.16
C LEU A 278 -14.66 13.20 1.17
N GLN A 279 -14.33 11.92 1.33
CA GLN A 279 -13.42 11.15 0.52
C GLN A 279 -14.14 9.87 0.13
N PHE A 280 -14.03 9.52 -1.15
CA PHE A 280 -14.62 8.31 -1.68
C PHE A 280 -13.49 7.41 -2.18
N GLY A 281 -13.46 6.18 -1.70
CA GLY A 281 -12.47 5.17 -2.04
C GLY A 281 -13.11 3.96 -2.71
N ILE A 282 -12.44 3.43 -3.75
CA ILE A 282 -12.74 2.13 -4.36
C ILE A 282 -11.46 1.29 -4.32
N GLY A 283 -11.53 0.06 -3.82
CA GLY A 283 -10.35 -0.75 -3.53
C GLY A 283 -10.69 -2.15 -3.02
N LEU A 284 -9.68 -3.01 -2.97
CA LEU A 284 -9.78 -4.36 -2.40
C LEU A 284 -9.40 -4.35 -0.92
N GLU A 285 -8.42 -3.51 -0.57
CA GLU A 285 -7.97 -3.26 0.79
C GLU A 285 -7.79 -1.74 0.92
N PHE A 286 -8.37 -1.19 1.98
CA PHE A 286 -8.17 0.20 2.37
C PHE A 286 -7.55 0.17 3.74
N LEU A 287 -6.38 0.81 3.87
CA LEU A 287 -5.80 1.43 5.07
C LEU A 287 -4.36 1.88 4.79
#